data_AF-A0A517R561-F1
#
_entry.id   AF-A0A517R561-F1
#
_cell.length_a   1.000
_cell.length_b   1.000
_cell.length_c   1.000
_cell.angle_alpha   90.00
_cell.angle_beta   90.00
_cell.angle_gamma   90.00
#
_symmetry.space_group_name_H-M   'P 1'
#
loop_
_entity.id
_entity.type
_entity.pdbx_description
1 polymer ?
#
loop_
_entity_poly.entity_id
_entity_poly.type
_entity_poly.pdbx_seq_one_letter_code
_entity_poly.pdbx_strand_id
1 'polypeptide(L)'
;MPDDISRVVAALYYFRFCGASPQVIDNFATNRFSGEWKPAFTYAALTRLQSDGFAEKRGSFWYLTKDQLKLAKGGFQKPDFEHADVALAMTIAGTEGKKSLTSILNGIDFIERYILSFDELYRGLNRLHAAKLIGYRSRSFFATDRCMSLLKEAKNHSHSMHGHLESLERLIQCPCCGPKLRRVTWRIAISEEDYLEAVDAYCGDR
;
A
#
# COMPACT_ATOMS: atom_id res chain seq x y z
N MET A 1 19.82 17.08 19.19
CA MET A 1 18.41 17.04 18.73
C MET A 1 18.42 16.74 17.23
N PRO A 2 17.51 15.93 16.67
CA PRO A 2 17.42 15.79 15.23
C PRO A 2 17.12 17.17 14.62
N ASP A 3 17.97 17.60 13.69
CA ASP A 3 17.80 18.82 12.89
C ASP A 3 16.42 18.82 12.22
N ASP A 4 15.77 19.98 12.09
CA ASP A 4 14.40 20.11 11.60
C ASP A 4 14.26 19.51 10.19
N ILE A 5 15.31 19.64 9.38
CA ILE A 5 15.43 19.01 8.06
C ILE A 5 15.31 17.48 8.18
N SER A 6 15.95 16.87 9.16
CA SER A 6 15.92 15.41 9.34
C SER A 6 14.51 14.90 9.66
N ARG A 7 13.69 15.71 10.35
CA ARG A 7 12.28 15.35 10.67
C ARG A 7 11.38 15.46 9.45
N VAL A 8 11.53 16.52 8.67
CA VAL A 8 10.81 16.68 7.39
C VAL A 8 11.21 15.59 6.40
N VAL A 9 12.51 15.28 6.30
CA VAL A 9 13.01 14.16 5.50
C VAL A 9 12.39 12.84 5.95
N ALA A 10 12.34 12.57 7.26
CA ALA A 10 11.69 11.37 7.79
C ALA A 10 10.20 11.30 7.44
N ALA A 11 9.48 12.43 7.48
CA ALA A 11 8.09 12.51 7.06
C ALA A 11 7.93 12.26 5.55
N LEU A 12 8.75 12.88 4.71
CA LEU A 12 8.73 12.66 3.25
C LEU A 12 9.08 11.21 2.90
N TYR A 13 10.01 10.59 3.63
CA TYR A 13 10.29 9.16 3.50
C TYR A 13 9.10 8.31 3.95
N TYR A 14 8.39 8.71 5.01
CA TYR A 14 7.20 8.02 5.49
C TYR A 14 6.06 8.08 4.45
N PHE A 15 5.76 9.27 3.93
CA PHE A 15 4.72 9.56 2.94
C PHE A 15 5.21 9.52 1.47
N ARG A 16 6.29 8.80 1.20
CA ARG A 16 7.02 8.85 -0.09
C ARG A 16 6.20 8.57 -1.37
N PHE A 17 5.01 7.97 -1.25
CA PHE A 17 4.17 7.60 -2.39
C PHE A 17 2.95 8.51 -2.62
N CYS A 18 2.40 9.09 -1.57
CA CYS A 18 1.28 10.03 -1.65
C CYS A 18 1.73 11.50 -1.55
N GLY A 19 2.98 11.73 -1.16
CA GLY A 19 3.44 13.05 -0.77
C GLY A 19 2.82 13.47 0.55
N ALA A 20 3.24 14.61 1.08
CA ALA A 20 2.68 15.15 2.31
C ALA A 20 2.47 16.65 2.20
N SER A 21 1.32 17.12 2.69
CA SER A 21 1.12 18.55 2.92
C SER A 21 1.95 18.99 4.14
N PRO A 22 2.27 20.29 4.27
CA PRO A 22 2.99 20.80 5.43
C PRO A 22 2.30 20.46 6.75
N GLN A 23 0.97 20.54 6.81
CA GLN A 23 0.16 20.14 7.97
C GLN A 23 0.37 18.67 8.36
N VAL A 24 0.42 17.77 7.37
CA VAL A 24 0.63 16.33 7.61
C VAL A 24 2.04 16.07 8.13
N ILE A 25 3.04 16.79 7.59
CA ILE A 25 4.43 16.72 8.06
C ILE A 25 4.52 17.22 9.51
N ASP A 26 3.84 18.31 9.84
CA ASP A 26 3.79 18.87 11.20
C ASP A 26 3.19 17.88 12.21
N ASN A 27 2.05 17.29 11.86
CA ASN A 27 1.38 16.30 12.69
C ASN A 27 2.26 15.06 12.87
N PHE A 28 2.91 14.59 11.81
CA PHE A 28 3.85 13.48 11.89
C PHE A 28 5.04 13.80 12.81
N ALA A 29 5.64 14.99 12.65
CA ALA A 29 6.80 15.39 13.42
C ALA A 29 6.48 15.53 14.91
N THR A 30 5.34 16.15 15.23
CA THR A 30 4.86 16.37 16.60
C THR A 30 4.56 15.05 17.31
N ASN A 31 3.93 14.09 16.62
CA ASN A 31 3.56 12.81 17.23
C ASN A 31 4.73 11.83 17.39
N ARG A 32 5.80 11.99 16.62
CA ARG A 32 6.86 10.97 16.52
C ARG A 32 8.21 11.36 17.11
N PHE A 33 8.49 12.65 17.25
CA PHE A 33 9.74 13.13 17.84
C PHE A 33 9.44 13.87 19.14
N SER A 34 10.23 13.61 20.18
CA SER A 34 10.15 14.38 21.42
C SER A 34 10.74 15.79 21.24
N GLY A 35 10.10 16.79 21.86
CA GLY A 35 10.52 18.19 21.86
C GLY A 35 9.58 19.15 21.13
N GLU A 36 9.78 20.45 21.33
CA GLU A 36 8.97 21.50 20.69
C GLU A 36 9.18 21.48 19.16
N TRP A 37 8.10 21.25 18.43
CA TRP A 37 8.04 21.43 16.98
C TRP A 37 7.30 22.74 16.68
N LYS A 38 7.85 23.59 15.81
CA LYS A 38 7.15 24.79 15.34
C LYS A 38 6.82 24.64 13.85
N PRO A 39 5.53 24.78 13.46
CA PRO A 39 5.09 24.66 12.06
C PRO A 39 5.83 25.56 11.05
N ALA A 40 6.34 26.71 11.50
CA ALA A 40 7.11 27.63 10.65
C ALA A 40 8.40 27.00 10.09
N PHE A 41 8.96 25.97 10.74
CA PHE A 41 10.19 25.31 10.30
C PHE A 41 9.97 24.35 9.12
N THR A 42 8.77 23.82 8.96
CA THR A 42 8.42 22.86 7.90
C THR A 42 8.56 23.48 6.52
N TYR A 43 8.04 24.70 6.33
CA TYR A 43 8.12 25.40 5.05
C TYR A 43 9.57 25.76 4.68
N ALA A 44 10.37 26.22 5.64
CA ALA A 44 11.77 26.55 5.41
C ALA A 44 12.59 25.30 5.03
N ALA A 45 12.39 24.20 5.76
CA ALA A 45 13.04 22.92 5.46
C ALA A 45 12.64 22.36 4.10
N LEU A 46 11.35 22.38 3.74
CA LEU A 46 10.86 21.92 2.44
C LEU A 46 11.41 22.75 1.28
N THR A 47 11.47 24.08 1.43
CA THR A 47 12.05 24.97 0.42
C THR A 47 13.52 24.67 0.19
N ARG A 48 14.27 24.40 1.27
CA ARG A 48 15.68 23.99 1.17
C ARG A 48 15.84 22.61 0.52
N LEU A 49 15.03 21.63 0.93
CA LEU A 49 15.05 20.30 0.30
C LEU A 49 14.70 20.37 -1.20
N GLN A 50 13.90 21.35 -1.61
CA GLN A 50 13.64 21.61 -3.01
C GLN A 50 14.85 22.16 -3.76
N SER A 51 15.52 23.17 -3.20
CA SER A 51 16.73 23.72 -3.81
C SER A 51 17.84 22.68 -3.93
N ASP A 52 17.88 21.75 -2.98
CA ASP A 52 18.88 20.67 -2.94
C ASP A 52 18.51 19.48 -3.85
N GLY A 53 17.38 19.56 -4.59
CA GLY A 53 16.91 18.50 -5.48
C GLY A 53 16.42 17.23 -4.74
N PHE A 54 16.17 17.34 -3.45
CA PHE A 54 15.73 16.23 -2.60
C PHE A 54 14.21 16.03 -2.64
N ALA A 55 13.46 17.13 -2.66
CA ALA A 55 12.01 17.14 -2.70
C ALA A 55 11.48 18.00 -3.85
N GLU A 56 10.24 17.77 -4.26
CA GLU A 56 9.53 18.59 -5.22
C GLU A 56 8.11 18.89 -4.73
N LYS A 57 7.64 20.11 -5.00
CA LYS A 57 6.27 20.54 -4.69
C LYS A 57 5.37 20.31 -5.90
N ARG A 58 4.23 19.65 -5.70
CA ARG A 58 3.17 19.49 -6.72
C ARG A 58 1.83 19.85 -6.07
N GLY A 59 1.22 20.94 -6.52
CA GLY A 59 0.02 21.49 -5.87
C GLY A 59 0.28 21.85 -4.41
N SER A 60 -0.53 21.31 -3.50
CA SER A 60 -0.41 21.49 -2.04
C SER A 60 0.50 20.46 -1.36
N PHE A 61 1.00 19.46 -2.10
CA PHE A 61 1.76 18.33 -1.57
C PHE A 61 3.24 18.40 -1.92
N TRP A 62 4.06 17.79 -1.07
CA TRP A 62 5.50 17.66 -1.22
C TRP A 62 5.89 16.20 -1.38
N TYR A 63 6.73 15.93 -2.37
CA TYR A 63 7.16 14.59 -2.77
C TYR A 63 8.68 14.48 -2.70
N LEU A 64 9.20 13.26 -2.53
CA LEU A 64 10.59 12.97 -2.83
C LEU A 64 10.81 13.06 -4.34
N THR A 65 11.95 13.58 -4.78
CA THR A 65 12.33 13.48 -6.19
C THR A 65 12.54 12.01 -6.58
N LYS A 66 12.49 11.73 -7.88
CA LYS A 66 12.62 10.36 -8.42
C LYS A 66 13.87 9.63 -7.92
N ASP A 67 14.97 10.34 -7.72
CA ASP A 67 16.22 9.75 -7.24
C ASP A 67 16.21 9.48 -5.74
N GLN A 68 15.63 10.38 -4.93
CA GLN A 68 15.47 10.14 -3.49
C GLN A 68 14.42 9.06 -3.20
N LEU A 69 13.39 8.95 -4.03
CA LEU A 69 12.38 7.89 -3.93
C LEU A 69 13.00 6.49 -4.12
N LYS A 70 14.04 6.34 -4.95
CA LYS A 70 14.77 5.05 -5.09
C LYS A 70 15.54 4.69 -3.82
N LEU A 71 16.03 5.70 -3.10
CA LEU A 71 16.80 5.55 -1.85
C LEU A 71 15.89 5.33 -0.64
N ALA A 72 14.63 5.72 -0.74
CA ALA A 72 13.55 5.53 0.22
C ALA A 72 13.14 4.06 0.39
N LYS A 73 14.04 3.21 0.90
CA LYS A 73 13.69 1.86 1.35
C LYS A 73 12.76 2.01 2.55
N GLY A 74 11.46 1.83 2.32
CA GLY A 74 10.44 2.09 3.32
C GLY A 74 10.60 1.31 4.63
N GLY A 75 10.07 1.88 5.71
CA GLY A 75 9.98 1.23 7.02
C GLY A 75 9.29 -0.14 6.92
N PHE A 76 9.73 -1.08 7.75
CA PHE A 76 9.19 -2.42 7.83
C PHE A 76 7.72 -2.36 8.28
N GLN A 77 6.82 -3.02 7.55
CA GLN A 77 5.50 -3.31 8.10
C GLN A 77 5.56 -4.54 8.99
N LYS A 78 4.60 -4.65 9.91
CA LYS A 78 4.37 -5.90 10.63
C LYS A 78 4.11 -7.01 9.59
N PRO A 79 4.88 -8.09 9.58
CA PRO A 79 4.80 -9.10 8.55
C PRO A 79 3.69 -10.12 8.87
N ASP A 80 2.50 -9.61 9.20
CA ASP A 80 1.31 -10.41 9.48
C ASP A 80 0.27 -10.13 8.40
N PHE A 81 -0.46 -11.16 7.98
CA PHE A 81 -1.60 -10.98 7.09
C PHE A 81 -2.79 -10.42 7.85
N GLU A 82 -3.56 -9.58 7.18
CA GLU A 82 -4.85 -9.07 7.64
C GLU A 82 -5.97 -9.70 6.82
N HIS A 83 -7.20 -9.66 7.35
CA HIS A 83 -8.38 -10.23 6.67
C HIS A 83 -8.57 -9.67 5.26
N ALA A 84 -8.41 -8.35 5.09
CA ALA A 84 -8.50 -7.67 3.80
C ALA A 84 -7.49 -8.19 2.75
N ASP A 85 -6.35 -8.75 3.16
CA ASP A 85 -5.37 -9.34 2.24
C ASP A 85 -5.93 -10.58 1.55
N VAL A 86 -6.80 -11.33 2.23
CA VAL A 86 -7.43 -12.55 1.71
C VAL A 86 -8.42 -12.18 0.61
N ALA A 87 -9.26 -11.17 0.86
CA ALA A 87 -10.17 -10.63 -0.15
C ALA A 87 -9.39 -10.14 -1.38
N LEU A 88 -8.29 -9.39 -1.18
CA LEU A 88 -7.43 -8.92 -2.27
C LEU A 88 -6.83 -10.06 -3.08
N ALA A 89 -6.30 -11.09 -2.41
CA ALA A 89 -5.77 -12.27 -3.07
C ALA A 89 -6.85 -12.98 -3.90
N MET A 90 -8.06 -13.11 -3.35
CA MET A 90 -9.20 -13.73 -4.02
C MET A 90 -9.65 -12.92 -5.24
N THR A 91 -9.74 -11.59 -5.14
CA THR A 91 -10.09 -10.72 -6.28
C THR A 91 -9.06 -10.83 -7.41
N ILE A 92 -7.77 -10.77 -7.08
CA ILE A 92 -6.70 -10.82 -8.09
C ILE A 92 -6.63 -12.19 -8.78
N ALA A 93 -6.94 -13.27 -8.05
CA ALA A 93 -6.93 -14.64 -8.57
C ALA A 93 -8.26 -15.10 -9.19
N GLY A 94 -9.37 -14.40 -8.91
CA GLY A 94 -10.72 -14.84 -9.23
C GLY A 94 -11.03 -14.92 -10.74
N THR A 95 -10.27 -14.21 -11.57
CA THR A 95 -10.38 -14.25 -13.03
C THR A 95 -8.98 -14.20 -13.65
N GLU A 96 -8.74 -15.05 -14.65
CA GLU A 96 -7.44 -15.11 -15.33
C GLU A 96 -7.03 -13.74 -15.92
N GLY A 97 -5.72 -13.52 -15.98
CA GLY A 97 -5.13 -12.32 -16.57
C GLY A 97 -4.78 -11.20 -15.58
N LYS A 98 -4.38 -10.06 -16.15
CA LYS A 98 -3.94 -8.88 -15.41
C LYS A 98 -5.13 -8.05 -14.93
N LYS A 99 -5.04 -7.47 -13.74
CA LYS A 99 -6.05 -6.60 -13.11
C LYS A 99 -5.55 -5.18 -12.98
N SER A 100 -6.40 -4.21 -13.31
CA SER A 100 -6.21 -2.81 -12.96
C SER A 100 -6.58 -2.56 -11.50
N LEU A 101 -6.26 -1.38 -10.96
CA LEU A 101 -6.72 -0.97 -9.64
C LEU A 101 -8.25 -0.93 -9.57
N THR A 102 -8.92 -0.34 -10.55
CA THR A 102 -10.39 -0.30 -10.63
C THR A 102 -11.00 -1.71 -10.56
N SER A 103 -10.47 -2.67 -11.33
CA SER A 103 -10.96 -4.06 -11.26
C SER A 103 -10.77 -4.70 -9.88
N ILE A 104 -9.70 -4.34 -9.16
CA ILE A 104 -9.47 -4.81 -7.79
C ILE A 104 -10.50 -4.19 -6.84
N LEU A 105 -10.74 -2.88 -6.93
CA LEU A 105 -11.74 -2.19 -6.10
C LEU A 105 -13.14 -2.79 -6.31
N ASN A 106 -13.54 -3.03 -7.56
CA ASN A 106 -14.84 -3.65 -7.87
C ASN A 106 -14.98 -5.04 -7.25
N GLY A 107 -13.93 -5.86 -7.34
CA GLY A 107 -13.95 -7.20 -6.78
C GLY A 107 -13.91 -7.22 -5.25
N ILE A 108 -13.26 -6.24 -4.63
CA ILE A 108 -13.28 -6.07 -3.17
C ILE A 108 -14.66 -5.65 -2.70
N ASP A 109 -15.29 -4.65 -3.32
CA ASP A 109 -16.64 -4.23 -2.95
C ASP A 109 -17.65 -5.38 -3.09
N PHE A 110 -17.51 -6.21 -4.13
CA PHE A 110 -18.34 -7.40 -4.30
C PHE A 110 -18.19 -8.41 -3.14
N ILE A 111 -16.97 -8.58 -2.62
CA ILE A 111 -16.66 -9.55 -1.57
C ILE A 111 -17.00 -8.99 -0.17
N GLU A 112 -16.47 -7.81 0.13
CA GLU A 112 -16.44 -7.21 1.46
C GLU A 112 -17.61 -6.25 1.71
N ARG A 113 -18.30 -5.80 0.65
CA ARG A 113 -19.36 -4.76 0.69
C ARG A 113 -18.88 -3.39 1.15
N TYR A 114 -17.58 -3.13 1.06
CA TYR A 114 -16.97 -1.81 1.22
C TYR A 114 -15.71 -1.71 0.37
N ILE A 115 -15.24 -0.48 0.16
CA ILE A 115 -13.97 -0.20 -0.50
C ILE A 115 -12.90 0.00 0.56
N LEU A 116 -11.76 -0.67 0.41
CA LEU A 116 -10.59 -0.47 1.26
C LEU A 116 -10.06 0.95 1.12
N SER A 117 -9.65 1.57 2.23
CA SER A 117 -8.90 2.82 2.18
C SER A 117 -7.59 2.66 1.40
N PHE A 118 -7.03 3.78 0.92
CA PHE A 118 -5.74 3.77 0.24
C PHE A 118 -4.66 3.01 1.03
N ASP A 119 -4.57 3.27 2.35
CA ASP A 119 -3.58 2.62 3.20
C ASP A 119 -3.82 1.10 3.26
N GLU A 120 -5.04 0.65 3.55
CA GLU A 120 -5.35 -0.79 3.61
C GLU A 120 -5.03 -1.53 2.30
N LEU A 121 -5.47 -0.97 1.17
CA LEU A 121 -5.19 -1.51 -0.17
C LEU A 121 -3.68 -1.57 -0.42
N TYR A 122 -3.00 -0.45 -0.20
CA TYR A 122 -1.59 -0.30 -0.49
C TYR A 122 -0.73 -1.26 0.35
N ARG A 123 -1.08 -1.43 1.63
CA ARG A 123 -0.44 -2.37 2.55
C ARG A 123 -0.68 -3.81 2.13
N GLY A 124 -1.94 -4.18 1.89
CA GLY A 124 -2.31 -5.55 1.53
C GLY A 124 -1.63 -6.00 0.25
N LEU A 125 -1.60 -5.16 -0.79
CA LEU A 125 -0.90 -5.47 -2.03
C LEU A 125 0.60 -5.71 -1.80
N ASN A 126 1.26 -4.90 -0.96
CA ASN A 126 2.68 -5.10 -0.64
C ASN A 126 2.94 -6.35 0.21
N ARG A 127 2.03 -6.72 1.13
CA ARG A 127 2.10 -7.98 1.89
C ARG A 127 1.96 -9.19 0.96
N LEU A 128 0.94 -9.20 0.12
CA LEU A 128 0.70 -10.27 -0.86
C LEU A 128 1.87 -10.41 -1.85
N HIS A 129 2.43 -9.29 -2.30
CA HIS A 129 3.59 -9.31 -3.18
C HIS A 129 4.85 -9.82 -2.47
N ALA A 130 5.09 -9.39 -1.23
CA ALA A 130 6.20 -9.90 -0.41
C ALA A 130 6.07 -11.41 -0.12
N ALA A 131 4.84 -11.91 0.02
CA ALA A 131 4.52 -13.33 0.16
C ALA A 131 4.66 -14.15 -1.15
N LYS A 132 4.93 -13.49 -2.28
CA LYS A 132 4.93 -14.06 -3.63
C LYS A 132 3.58 -14.68 -4.00
N LEU A 133 2.49 -14.07 -3.58
CA LEU A 133 1.13 -14.47 -3.97
C LEU A 133 0.68 -13.71 -5.21
N ILE A 134 1.03 -12.43 -5.31
CA ILE A 134 0.73 -11.61 -6.47
C ILE A 134 2.01 -11.08 -7.11
N GLY A 135 1.94 -10.80 -8.41
CA GLY A 135 2.93 -10.04 -9.15
C GLY A 135 2.37 -8.69 -9.58
N TYR A 136 3.28 -7.74 -9.83
CA TYR A 136 2.96 -6.41 -10.32
C TYR A 136 3.86 -6.06 -11.50
N ARG A 137 3.26 -5.74 -12.66
CA ARG A 137 3.99 -5.37 -13.87
C ARG A 137 3.13 -4.45 -14.73
N SER A 138 3.75 -3.40 -15.29
CA SER A 138 3.08 -2.46 -16.21
C SER A 138 1.78 -1.89 -15.64
N ARG A 139 1.80 -1.48 -14.35
CA ARG A 139 0.61 -0.97 -13.63
C ARG A 139 -0.56 -1.95 -13.53
N SER A 140 -0.30 -3.25 -13.61
CA SER A 140 -1.32 -4.27 -13.41
C SER A 140 -0.86 -5.37 -12.47
N PHE A 141 -1.83 -5.98 -11.81
CA PHE A 141 -1.64 -7.07 -10.84
C PHE A 141 -2.01 -8.39 -11.47
N PHE A 142 -1.34 -9.47 -11.07
CA PHE A 142 -1.70 -10.81 -11.50
C PHE A 142 -1.45 -11.80 -10.37
N ALA A 143 -2.27 -12.84 -10.29
CA ALA A 143 -2.05 -13.93 -9.36
C ALA A 143 -0.87 -14.79 -9.84
N THR A 144 0.00 -15.18 -8.90
CA THR A 144 1.04 -16.18 -9.16
C THR A 144 0.45 -17.58 -9.12
N ASP A 145 1.17 -18.57 -9.66
CA ASP A 145 0.79 -19.98 -9.57
C ASP A 145 0.56 -20.43 -8.11
N ARG A 146 1.33 -19.87 -7.17
CA ARG A 146 1.16 -20.13 -5.74
C ARG A 146 -0.18 -19.64 -5.22
N CYS A 147 -0.59 -18.43 -5.58
CA CYS A 147 -1.89 -17.88 -5.18
C CYS A 147 -3.04 -18.65 -5.83
N MET A 148 -2.91 -19.00 -7.12
CA MET A 148 -3.89 -19.83 -7.81
C MET A 148 -4.04 -21.21 -7.17
N SER A 149 -2.93 -21.83 -6.74
CA SER A 149 -2.96 -23.13 -6.04
C SER A 149 -3.70 -23.06 -4.71
N LEU A 150 -3.42 -22.03 -3.89
CA LEU A 150 -4.12 -21.82 -2.62
C LEU A 150 -5.61 -21.57 -2.83
N LEU A 151 -5.98 -20.78 -3.84
CA LEU A 151 -7.38 -20.53 -4.16
C LEU A 151 -8.10 -21.80 -4.63
N LYS A 152 -7.42 -22.65 -5.43
CA LYS A 152 -7.97 -23.94 -5.85
C LYS A 152 -8.20 -24.85 -4.64
N GLU A 153 -7.27 -24.90 -3.70
CA GLU A 153 -7.40 -25.67 -2.47
C GLU A 153 -8.57 -25.15 -1.62
N ALA A 154 -8.69 -23.83 -1.42
CA ALA A 154 -9.81 -23.22 -0.72
C ALA A 154 -11.18 -23.54 -1.36
N LYS A 155 -11.25 -23.55 -2.69
CA LYS A 155 -12.45 -23.93 -3.46
C LYS A 155 -12.82 -25.41 -3.36
N ASN A 156 -11.90 -26.28 -2.97
CA ASN A 156 -12.22 -27.69 -2.74
C ASN A 156 -12.88 -27.92 -1.37
N HIS A 157 -12.72 -26.99 -0.42
CA HIS A 157 -13.25 -27.10 0.94
C HIS A 157 -14.66 -26.52 1.12
N SER A 158 -15.14 -25.70 0.18
CA SER A 158 -16.48 -25.11 0.23
C SER A 158 -17.00 -24.83 -1.17
N HIS A 159 -18.31 -24.59 -1.29
CA HIS A 159 -18.96 -24.17 -2.53
C HIS A 159 -19.50 -22.74 -2.47
N SER A 160 -19.39 -22.06 -1.33
CA SER A 160 -19.85 -20.68 -1.14
C SER A 160 -18.68 -19.69 -1.18
N MET A 161 -18.95 -18.46 -1.63
CA MET A 161 -17.93 -17.39 -1.66
C MET A 161 -17.34 -17.14 -0.27
N HIS A 162 -18.19 -17.08 0.76
CA HIS A 162 -17.75 -16.88 2.14
C HIS A 162 -16.90 -18.06 2.65
N GLY A 163 -17.30 -19.29 2.36
CA GLY A 163 -16.52 -20.47 2.75
C GLY A 163 -15.18 -20.56 2.01
N HIS A 164 -15.08 -20.07 0.77
CA HIS A 164 -13.80 -19.93 0.08
C HIS A 164 -12.89 -18.92 0.78
N LEU A 165 -13.42 -17.77 1.23
CA LEU A 165 -12.65 -16.76 1.96
C LEU A 165 -12.11 -17.31 3.28
N GLU A 166 -12.97 -17.91 4.10
CA GLU A 166 -12.54 -18.51 5.37
C GLU A 166 -11.49 -19.61 5.16
N SER A 167 -11.68 -20.45 4.14
CA SER A 167 -10.73 -21.53 3.82
C SER A 167 -9.40 -20.95 3.35
N LEU A 168 -9.43 -19.94 2.49
CA LEU A 168 -8.23 -19.26 2.00
C LEU A 168 -7.51 -18.53 3.14
N GLU A 169 -8.24 -17.89 4.04
CA GLU A 169 -7.69 -17.24 5.23
C GLU A 169 -6.95 -18.25 6.12
N ARG A 170 -7.56 -19.41 6.42
CA ARG A 170 -6.90 -20.48 7.19
C ARG A 170 -5.63 -20.99 6.52
N LEU A 171 -5.65 -21.16 5.20
CA LEU A 171 -4.48 -21.60 4.43
C LEU A 171 -3.36 -20.55 4.44
N ILE A 172 -3.69 -19.28 4.24
CA ILE A 172 -2.72 -18.17 4.25
C ILE A 172 -2.11 -18.02 5.65
N GLN A 173 -2.94 -18.10 6.69
CA GLN A 173 -2.51 -17.94 8.07
C GLN A 173 -1.88 -19.21 8.67
N CYS A 174 -1.84 -20.37 7.98
CA CYS A 174 -1.25 -21.56 8.61
C CYS A 174 0.22 -21.31 8.97
N PRO A 175 0.62 -21.44 10.25
CA PRO A 175 2.02 -21.36 10.65
C PRO A 175 2.86 -22.51 10.08
N CYS A 176 2.23 -23.55 9.55
CA CYS A 176 2.85 -24.73 8.97
C CYS A 176 3.20 -24.55 7.48
N CYS A 177 2.17 -24.47 6.64
CA CYS A 177 2.22 -24.55 5.19
C CYS A 177 1.90 -23.21 4.50
N GLY A 178 1.41 -22.23 5.26
CA GLY A 178 1.01 -20.92 4.74
C GLY A 178 2.20 -20.11 4.18
N PRO A 179 1.93 -19.11 3.32
CA PRO A 179 2.93 -18.19 2.83
C PRO A 179 3.73 -17.54 3.95
N LYS A 180 5.06 -17.65 3.88
CA LYS A 180 5.95 -17.07 4.89
C LYS A 180 6.19 -15.60 4.59
N LEU A 181 5.59 -14.73 5.40
CA LEU A 181 5.85 -13.30 5.39
C LEU A 181 6.96 -13.01 6.41
N ARG A 182 8.21 -12.89 5.95
CA ARG A 182 9.36 -12.57 6.85
C ARG A 182 9.60 -11.07 6.96
N ARG A 183 9.39 -10.35 5.87
CA ARG A 183 9.62 -8.92 5.74
C ARG A 183 8.75 -8.38 4.62
N VAL A 184 7.98 -7.34 4.91
CA VAL A 184 7.24 -6.60 3.90
C VAL A 184 8.08 -5.41 3.49
N THR A 185 8.43 -5.37 2.20
CA THR A 185 9.14 -4.23 1.62
C THR A 185 8.23 -3.60 0.59
N TRP A 186 8.07 -2.29 0.67
CA TRP A 186 7.24 -1.51 -0.24
C TRP A 186 7.86 -1.51 -1.64
N ARG A 187 7.35 -2.37 -2.52
CA ARG A 187 7.86 -2.59 -3.89
C ARG A 187 6.85 -2.18 -4.95
N ILE A 188 5.57 -2.35 -4.64
CA ILE A 188 4.49 -1.84 -5.49
C ILE A 188 4.42 -0.34 -5.20
N ALA A 189 4.49 0.48 -6.24
CA ALA A 189 4.31 1.92 -6.14
C ALA A 189 2.93 2.26 -6.71
N ILE A 190 2.00 2.61 -5.83
CA ILE A 190 0.68 3.15 -6.16
C ILE A 190 0.63 4.51 -5.47
N SER A 191 0.35 5.57 -6.21
CA SER A 191 0.12 6.89 -5.60
C SER A 191 -1.32 6.98 -5.11
N GLU A 192 -1.57 7.89 -4.16
CA GLU A 192 -2.94 8.16 -3.71
C GLU A 192 -3.79 8.75 -4.85
N GLU A 193 -3.17 9.48 -5.78
CA GLU A 193 -3.81 9.96 -7.01
C GLU A 193 -4.28 8.81 -7.90
N ASP A 194 -3.42 7.82 -8.20
CA ASP A 194 -3.81 6.62 -8.97
C ASP A 194 -4.96 5.85 -8.30
N TYR A 195 -5.00 5.85 -6.95
CA TYR A 195 -6.07 5.24 -6.18
C TYR A 195 -7.38 6.03 -6.29
N LEU A 196 -7.33 7.36 -6.11
CA LEU A 196 -8.51 8.22 -6.23
C LEU A 196 -9.08 8.18 -7.65
N GLU A 197 -8.24 8.21 -8.68
CA GLU A 197 -8.67 8.02 -10.08
C GLU A 197 -9.38 6.67 -10.27
N ALA A 198 -8.89 5.61 -9.63
CA ALA A 198 -9.52 4.29 -9.71
C ALA A 198 -10.86 4.24 -8.97
N VAL A 199 -11.00 4.93 -7.83
CA VAL A 199 -12.26 5.08 -7.10
C VAL A 199 -13.26 5.88 -7.92
N ASP A 200 -12.85 6.99 -8.53
CA ASP A 200 -13.71 7.81 -9.39
C ASP A 200 -14.20 7.02 -10.60
N ALA A 201 -13.30 6.29 -11.28
CA ALA A 201 -13.66 5.41 -12.39
C ALA A 201 -14.67 4.33 -11.97
N TYR A 202 -14.46 3.70 -10.81
CA TYR A 202 -15.39 2.72 -10.26
C TYR A 202 -16.78 3.32 -9.96
N CYS A 203 -16.83 4.50 -9.35
CA CYS A 203 -18.08 5.19 -9.03
C CYS A 203 -18.81 5.68 -10.29
N GLY A 204 -18.08 6.08 -11.34
CA GLY A 204 -18.64 6.52 -12.62
C GLY A 204 -19.18 5.39 -13.51
N ASP A 205 -18.71 4.15 -13.30
CA ASP A 205 -19.18 2.95 -13.99
C ASP A 205 -20.46 2.33 -13.36
N ARG A 206 -20.99 2.93 -12.28
CA ARG A 206 -22.23 2.53 -11.60
C ARG A 206 -23.43 3.39 -12.03
#